data_AF-A0A315W698-F1
#
_entry.id   AF-A0A315W698-F1
#
_cell.length_a   1.000
_cell.length_b   1.000
_cell.length_c   1.000
_cell.angle_alpha   90.00
_cell.angle_beta   90.00
_cell.angle_gamma   90.00
#
_symmetry.space_group_name_H-M   'P 1'
#
loop_
_entity.id
_entity.type
_entity.pdbx_description
1 polymer ?
#
loop_
_entity_poly.entity_id
_entity_poly.type
_entity_poly.pdbx_seq_one_letter_code
_entity_poly.pdbx_strand_id
1 'polypeptide(L)'
;MNGVDKEKERLREAAKRREALHLQSKEIVKLWPDTIAGQRQKKLEAKKIREEMEEEKRKEMAAEEARYKEEEQKEALTKARTQLYYQNDRRALLHTEVLKEREAQTELKERMKSATKDMDKKFLEIMTARNSEALRKEQEKAVQKKLERQTVAEDLKNQIKANEFAREQQKLEIKKDAEEIQQLQERYQWEQRMESERQANQKRNLMNAHLDHLNNRALRKEQEAQKQKAEEEQMKLFLSAKEQMTKLRKQREKDEVQQQRERILNKLTDTQQEQATNEEQRIAKALAEWDARQAQLQQKEERKKSEMLKSIAAHRELLRNEKEHLDKIAEQETRDALQAKRDADKVYAKQQQLKAEKMREEQRKLHDFNVAQMAERSARLQQMKDEEREFEAKNMKLSAEEELKFQQYSQHIIKAAAEAKRNLIPLYKATREGVGGGHGPVFSGVRPSYLVQDSSGAQMPRYVSITTESIRKLNEAGDIHEAKKRLGFT
;
A
#
# COMPACT_ATOMS: atom_id res chain seq x y z
N MET A 1 152.64 131.43 -16.48
CA MET A 1 153.41 130.43 -17.26
C MET A 1 152.75 129.06 -17.07
N ASN A 2 152.57 128.35 -18.19
CA ASN A 2 151.73 127.17 -18.42
C ASN A 2 151.82 126.04 -17.39
N GLY A 3 150.67 125.50 -16.93
CA GLY A 3 150.65 124.24 -16.16
C GLY A 3 149.43 123.87 -15.30
N VAL A 4 148.36 124.69 -15.20
CA VAL A 4 147.32 124.52 -14.14
C VAL A 4 145.94 124.01 -14.62
N ASP A 5 145.74 123.75 -15.93
CA ASP A 5 144.39 123.41 -16.46
C ASP A 5 144.09 121.92 -16.70
N LYS A 6 144.99 120.98 -16.40
CA LYS A 6 144.73 119.53 -16.60
C LYS A 6 143.95 118.83 -15.47
N GLU A 7 143.86 119.41 -14.27
CA GLU A 7 143.13 118.78 -13.14
C GLU A 7 141.63 119.12 -13.10
N LYS A 8 141.25 120.32 -13.55
CA LYS A 8 139.83 120.75 -13.59
C LYS A 8 139.02 119.99 -14.63
N GLU A 9 139.63 119.57 -15.74
CA GLU A 9 138.95 118.74 -16.75
C GLU A 9 138.69 117.31 -16.27
N ARG A 10 139.64 116.70 -15.54
CA ARG A 10 139.46 115.37 -14.93
C ARG A 10 138.31 115.32 -13.93
N LEU A 11 138.12 116.38 -13.14
CA LEU A 11 137.00 116.50 -12.20
C LEU A 11 135.64 116.64 -12.92
N ARG A 12 135.59 117.37 -14.04
CA ARG A 12 134.36 117.49 -14.86
C ARG A 12 133.99 116.17 -15.55
N GLU A 13 134.97 115.43 -16.06
CA GLU A 13 134.73 114.12 -16.64
C GLU A 13 134.28 113.10 -15.60
N ALA A 14 134.85 113.13 -14.38
CA ALA A 14 134.41 112.29 -13.28
C ALA A 14 132.96 112.60 -12.83
N ALA A 15 132.57 113.88 -12.82
CA ALA A 15 131.19 114.29 -12.54
C ALA A 15 130.21 113.79 -13.60
N LYS A 16 130.54 113.95 -14.89
CA LYS A 16 129.73 113.40 -16.01
C LYS A 16 129.59 111.88 -15.94
N ARG A 17 130.66 111.15 -15.58
CA ARG A 17 130.60 109.69 -15.37
C ARG A 17 129.70 109.32 -14.18
N ARG A 18 129.72 110.09 -13.09
CA ARG A 18 128.80 109.89 -11.95
C ARG A 18 127.34 110.15 -12.33
N GLU A 19 127.06 111.21 -13.09
CA GLU A 19 125.70 111.51 -13.55
C GLU A 19 125.18 110.43 -14.51
N ALA A 20 126.02 109.96 -15.44
CA ALA A 20 125.68 108.85 -16.33
C ALA A 20 125.40 107.55 -15.56
N LEU A 21 126.24 107.20 -14.58
CA LEU A 21 126.00 106.05 -13.70
C LEU A 21 124.74 106.20 -12.84
N HIS A 22 124.42 107.41 -12.39
CA HIS A 22 123.21 107.69 -11.61
C HIS A 22 121.94 107.59 -12.48
N LEU A 23 121.99 108.00 -13.75
CA LEU A 23 120.89 107.78 -14.70
C LEU A 23 120.69 106.29 -14.99
N GLN A 24 121.78 105.55 -15.22
CA GLN A 24 121.73 104.09 -15.36
C GLN A 24 121.16 103.41 -14.10
N SER A 25 121.57 103.87 -12.91
CA SER A 25 121.02 103.36 -11.65
C SER A 25 119.53 103.66 -11.49
N LYS A 26 119.06 104.86 -11.86
CA LYS A 26 117.63 105.20 -11.87
C LYS A 26 116.81 104.35 -12.83
N GLU A 27 117.35 104.01 -14.00
CA GLU A 27 116.69 103.12 -14.96
C GLU A 27 116.59 101.68 -14.43
N ILE A 28 117.67 101.19 -13.79
CA ILE A 28 117.66 99.87 -13.14
C ILE A 28 116.65 99.83 -11.98
N VAL A 29 116.56 100.90 -11.17
CA VAL A 29 115.62 100.98 -10.04
C VAL A 29 114.15 101.03 -10.50
N LYS A 30 113.84 101.60 -11.67
CA LYS A 30 112.50 101.55 -12.26
C LYS A 30 112.09 100.11 -12.63
N LEU A 31 113.05 99.26 -12.98
CA LEU A 31 112.83 97.87 -13.34
C LEU A 31 112.87 96.93 -12.11
N TRP A 32 113.19 97.45 -10.91
CA TRP A 32 113.19 96.65 -9.70
C TRP A 32 111.77 96.50 -9.12
N PRO A 33 111.26 95.26 -9.02
CA PRO A 33 109.90 94.98 -8.59
C PRO A 33 109.64 95.27 -7.09
N ASP A 34 110.69 95.53 -6.31
CA ASP A 34 110.65 95.75 -4.86
C ASP A 34 110.80 97.22 -4.44
N THR A 35 110.62 98.16 -5.37
CA THR A 35 110.48 99.58 -5.03
C THR A 35 109.12 99.87 -4.38
N ILE A 36 109.10 100.81 -3.43
CA ILE A 36 107.87 101.25 -2.73
C ILE A 36 106.78 101.71 -3.73
N ALA A 37 107.18 102.30 -4.86
CA ALA A 37 106.28 102.70 -5.94
C ALA A 37 105.68 101.48 -6.68
N GLY A 38 106.49 100.47 -7.01
CA GLY A 38 106.04 99.24 -7.68
C GLY A 38 105.10 98.41 -6.80
N GLN A 39 105.33 98.34 -5.49
CA GLN A 39 104.42 97.67 -4.56
C GLN A 39 103.06 98.36 -4.44
N ARG A 40 102.99 99.70 -4.53
CA ARG A 40 101.73 100.45 -4.56
C ARG A 40 100.96 100.20 -5.86
N GLN A 41 101.63 100.17 -7.01
CA GLN A 41 101.00 99.84 -8.30
C GLN A 41 100.42 98.42 -8.29
N LYS A 42 101.19 97.42 -7.83
CA LYS A 42 100.71 96.04 -7.67
C LYS A 42 99.48 95.94 -6.76
N LYS A 43 99.42 96.72 -5.66
CA LYS A 43 98.23 96.75 -4.78
C LYS A 43 97.01 97.38 -5.45
N LEU A 44 97.20 98.42 -6.27
CA LEU A 44 96.10 99.05 -7.02
C LEU A 44 95.58 98.14 -8.14
N GLU A 45 96.48 97.47 -8.87
CA GLU A 45 96.13 96.47 -9.87
C GLU A 45 95.41 95.27 -9.24
N ALA A 46 95.92 94.75 -8.12
CA ALA A 46 95.24 93.68 -7.38
C ALA A 46 93.86 94.10 -6.85
N LYS A 47 93.69 95.37 -6.48
CA LYS A 47 92.37 95.90 -6.06
C LYS A 47 91.42 96.01 -7.25
N LYS A 48 91.87 96.50 -8.41
CA LYS A 48 91.07 96.53 -9.64
C LYS A 48 90.63 95.12 -10.07
N ILE A 49 91.55 94.16 -10.05
CA ILE A 49 91.24 92.75 -10.35
C ILE A 49 90.19 92.20 -9.38
N ARG A 50 90.26 92.55 -8.08
CA ARG A 50 89.24 92.13 -7.11
C ARG A 50 87.88 92.76 -7.38
N GLU A 51 87.84 94.05 -7.71
CA GLU A 51 86.61 94.77 -8.04
C GLU A 51 85.96 94.19 -9.32
N GLU A 52 86.75 93.89 -10.35
CA GLU A 52 86.29 93.22 -11.58
C GLU A 52 85.72 91.82 -11.30
N MET A 53 86.43 91.01 -10.50
CA MET A 53 85.96 89.68 -10.09
C MET A 53 84.69 89.75 -9.22
N GLU A 54 84.53 90.78 -8.39
CA GLU A 54 83.31 90.99 -7.59
C GLU A 54 82.13 91.44 -8.47
N GLU A 55 82.36 92.27 -9.47
CA GLU A 55 81.32 92.67 -10.44
C GLU A 55 80.89 91.50 -11.34
N GLU A 56 81.83 90.67 -11.80
CA GLU A 56 81.52 89.46 -12.56
C GLU A 56 80.66 88.49 -11.73
N LYS A 57 81.02 88.25 -10.46
CA LYS A 57 80.19 87.43 -9.55
C LYS A 57 78.80 88.01 -9.35
N ARG A 58 78.64 89.33 -9.24
CA ARG A 58 77.31 89.95 -9.15
C ARG A 58 76.50 89.77 -10.43
N LYS A 59 77.14 89.83 -11.60
CA LYS A 59 76.48 89.57 -12.89
C LYS A 59 76.06 88.11 -13.02
N GLU A 60 76.89 87.16 -12.58
CA GLU A 60 76.55 85.74 -12.52
C GLU A 60 75.36 85.47 -11.60
N MET A 61 75.38 86.01 -10.38
CA MET A 61 74.26 85.89 -9.43
C MET A 61 72.97 86.48 -10.00
N ALA A 62 73.03 87.66 -10.64
CA ALA A 62 71.85 88.27 -11.28
C ALA A 62 71.33 87.43 -12.46
N ALA A 63 72.22 86.79 -13.22
CA ALA A 63 71.83 85.89 -14.31
C ALA A 63 71.20 84.58 -13.79
N GLU A 64 71.71 84.03 -12.70
CA GLU A 64 71.14 82.85 -12.04
C GLU A 64 69.76 83.14 -11.43
N GLU A 65 69.60 84.27 -10.73
CA GLU A 65 68.31 84.72 -10.20
C GLU A 65 67.28 84.96 -11.31
N ALA A 66 67.71 85.50 -12.46
CA ALA A 66 66.83 85.68 -13.62
C ALA A 66 66.38 84.34 -14.19
N ARG A 67 67.28 83.36 -14.35
CA ARG A 67 66.94 82.00 -14.80
C ARG A 67 65.97 81.31 -13.84
N TYR A 68 66.22 81.40 -12.55
CA TYR A 68 65.34 80.81 -11.53
C TYR A 68 63.91 81.40 -11.59
N LYS A 69 63.79 82.73 -11.71
CA LYS A 69 62.49 83.40 -11.86
C LYS A 69 61.79 83.01 -13.16
N GLU A 70 62.51 82.83 -14.26
CA GLU A 70 61.95 82.33 -15.51
C GLU A 70 61.43 80.89 -15.39
N GLU A 71 62.16 80.02 -14.68
CA GLU A 71 61.73 78.65 -14.42
C GLU A 71 60.47 78.62 -13.55
N GLU A 72 60.41 79.42 -12.48
CA GLU A 72 59.23 79.53 -11.63
C GLU A 72 58.00 80.03 -12.41
N GLN A 73 58.19 81.03 -13.28
CA GLN A 73 57.13 81.49 -14.19
C GLN A 73 56.68 80.42 -15.17
N LYS A 74 57.62 79.66 -15.76
CA LYS A 74 57.30 78.54 -16.66
C LYS A 74 56.53 77.44 -15.93
N GLU A 75 56.92 77.10 -14.71
CA GLU A 75 56.21 76.13 -13.88
C GLU A 75 54.80 76.61 -13.49
N ALA A 76 54.65 77.88 -13.14
CA ALA A 76 53.34 78.45 -12.86
C ALA A 76 52.44 78.41 -14.11
N LEU A 77 53.01 78.72 -15.28
CA LEU A 77 52.33 78.62 -16.57
C LEU A 77 51.95 77.19 -16.94
N THR A 78 52.83 76.21 -16.74
CA THR A 78 52.51 74.80 -17.02
C THR A 78 51.43 74.30 -16.07
N LYS A 79 51.54 74.57 -14.77
CA LYS A 79 50.50 74.23 -13.77
C LYS A 79 49.15 74.84 -14.14
N ALA A 80 49.10 76.12 -14.53
CA ALA A 80 47.88 76.79 -14.96
C ALA A 80 47.30 76.17 -16.26
N ARG A 81 48.14 75.89 -17.26
CA ARG A 81 47.72 75.20 -18.50
C ARG A 81 47.17 73.81 -18.22
N THR A 82 47.84 73.05 -17.35
CA THR A 82 47.41 71.71 -16.94
C THR A 82 46.06 71.76 -16.21
N GLN A 83 45.84 72.73 -15.33
CA GLN A 83 44.54 72.93 -14.67
C GLN A 83 43.42 73.25 -15.66
N LEU A 84 43.67 74.15 -16.62
CA LEU A 84 42.70 74.49 -17.67
C LEU A 84 42.37 73.29 -18.57
N TYR A 85 43.39 72.51 -18.95
CA TYR A 85 43.22 71.27 -19.72
C TYR A 85 42.31 70.27 -18.98
N TYR A 86 42.56 70.05 -17.69
CA TYR A 86 41.72 69.14 -16.89
C TYR A 86 40.30 69.66 -16.64
N GLN A 87 40.06 70.97 -16.70
CA GLN A 87 38.71 71.54 -16.57
C GLN A 87 37.86 71.33 -17.82
N ASN A 88 38.45 71.48 -19.01
CA ASN A 88 37.70 71.43 -20.28
C ASN A 88 37.53 70.00 -20.82
N ASP A 89 38.57 69.16 -20.79
CA ASP A 89 38.56 67.88 -21.52
C ASP A 89 38.02 66.70 -20.70
N ARG A 90 38.07 66.76 -19.36
CA ARG A 90 37.53 65.68 -18.51
C ARG A 90 36.01 65.52 -18.62
N ARG A 91 35.27 66.59 -18.88
CA ARG A 91 33.80 66.52 -18.97
C ARG A 91 33.34 65.68 -20.16
N ALA A 92 34.02 65.78 -21.30
CA ALA A 92 33.71 64.99 -22.48
C ALA A 92 34.11 63.52 -22.29
N LEU A 93 35.30 63.25 -21.73
CA LEU A 93 35.76 61.88 -21.47
C LEU A 93 34.85 61.13 -20.50
N LEU A 94 34.48 61.77 -19.37
CA LEU A 94 33.53 61.19 -18.41
C LEU A 94 32.17 60.89 -19.05
N HIS A 95 31.69 61.76 -19.95
CA HIS A 95 30.44 61.50 -20.66
C HIS A 95 30.55 60.27 -21.57
N THR A 96 31.67 60.11 -22.29
CA THR A 96 31.88 58.92 -23.12
C THR A 96 32.00 57.63 -22.31
N GLU A 97 32.61 57.68 -21.12
CA GLU A 97 32.69 56.54 -20.19
C GLU A 97 31.29 56.17 -19.68
N VAL A 98 30.49 57.16 -19.26
CA VAL A 98 29.10 56.96 -18.81
C VAL A 98 28.22 56.38 -19.93
N LEU A 99 28.42 56.81 -21.19
CA LEU A 99 27.69 56.22 -22.32
C LEU A 99 28.06 54.76 -22.56
N LYS A 100 29.35 54.41 -22.51
CA LYS A 100 29.82 53.01 -22.61
C LYS A 100 29.28 52.15 -21.47
N GLU A 101 29.29 52.66 -20.24
CA GLU A 101 28.72 51.96 -19.10
C GLU A 101 27.20 51.75 -19.26
N ARG A 102 26.49 52.75 -19.77
CA ARG A 102 25.05 52.67 -20.03
C ARG A 102 24.73 51.64 -21.12
N GLU A 103 25.53 51.61 -22.20
CA GLU A 103 25.43 50.60 -23.26
C GLU A 103 25.63 49.19 -22.68
N ALA A 104 26.68 48.99 -21.87
CA ALA A 104 26.93 47.72 -21.20
C ALA A 104 25.78 47.31 -20.24
N GLN A 105 25.19 48.27 -19.52
CA GLN A 105 24.01 48.01 -18.68
C GLN A 105 22.78 47.63 -19.51
N THR A 106 22.57 48.28 -20.67
CA THR A 106 21.46 47.92 -21.56
C THR A 106 21.62 46.52 -22.14
N GLU A 107 22.82 46.16 -22.60
CA GLU A 107 23.11 44.81 -23.09
C GLU A 107 22.92 43.77 -21.99
N LEU A 108 23.42 44.02 -20.78
CA LEU A 108 23.24 43.13 -19.64
C LEU A 108 21.75 42.93 -19.33
N LYS A 109 20.97 44.01 -19.32
CA LYS A 109 19.53 43.95 -19.09
C LYS A 109 18.80 43.16 -20.18
N GLU A 110 19.20 43.28 -21.43
CA GLU A 110 18.63 42.50 -22.54
C GLU A 110 18.96 41.01 -22.42
N ARG A 111 20.20 40.66 -22.10
CA ARG A 111 20.61 39.27 -21.83
C ARG A 111 19.87 38.67 -20.65
N MET A 112 19.65 39.44 -19.58
CA MET A 112 18.82 38.99 -18.46
C MET A 112 17.37 38.73 -18.91
N LYS A 113 16.78 39.63 -19.71
CA LYS A 113 15.42 39.46 -20.24
C LYS A 113 15.28 38.27 -21.18
N SER A 114 16.29 37.98 -22.02
CA SER A 114 16.25 36.80 -22.89
C SER A 114 16.38 35.52 -22.07
N ALA A 115 17.29 35.49 -21.09
CA ALA A 115 17.46 34.36 -20.19
C ALA A 115 16.18 34.06 -19.39
N THR A 116 15.49 35.08 -18.87
CA THR A 116 14.20 34.89 -18.17
C THR A 116 13.13 34.36 -19.11
N LYS A 117 13.04 34.89 -20.34
CA LYS A 117 12.08 34.39 -21.35
C LYS A 117 12.32 32.92 -21.71
N ASP A 118 13.57 32.49 -21.80
CA ASP A 118 13.90 31.11 -22.12
C ASP A 118 13.61 30.16 -20.95
N MET A 119 13.79 30.62 -19.71
CA MET A 119 13.33 29.90 -18.52
C MET A 119 11.80 29.79 -18.47
N ASP A 120 11.09 30.88 -18.77
CA ASP A 120 9.61 30.90 -18.83
C ASP A 120 9.08 29.96 -19.91
N LYS A 121 9.73 29.92 -21.08
CA LYS A 121 9.40 28.96 -22.16
C LYS A 121 9.58 27.51 -21.69
N LYS A 122 10.71 27.18 -21.07
CA LYS A 122 10.96 25.83 -20.53
C LYS A 122 9.91 25.45 -19.48
N PHE A 123 9.54 26.39 -18.61
CA PHE A 123 8.50 26.17 -17.63
C PHE A 123 7.14 25.91 -18.28
N LEU A 124 6.77 26.69 -19.31
CA LEU A 124 5.56 26.49 -20.10
C LEU A 124 5.57 25.14 -20.84
N GLU A 125 6.70 24.71 -21.39
CA GLU A 125 6.86 23.40 -22.03
C GLU A 125 6.64 22.26 -21.02
N ILE A 126 7.23 22.35 -19.82
CA ILE A 126 7.02 21.36 -18.76
C ILE A 126 5.55 21.33 -18.33
N MET A 127 4.90 22.48 -18.19
CA MET A 127 3.49 22.56 -17.81
C MET A 127 2.57 22.02 -18.90
N THR A 128 2.83 22.32 -20.17
CA THR A 128 2.05 21.80 -21.29
C THR A 128 2.23 20.29 -21.44
N ALA A 129 3.45 19.77 -21.28
CA ALA A 129 3.73 18.33 -21.27
C ALA A 129 2.95 17.64 -20.13
N ARG A 130 3.03 18.16 -18.90
CA ARG A 130 2.30 17.62 -17.74
C ARG A 130 0.78 17.62 -17.95
N ASN A 131 0.24 18.70 -18.51
CA ASN A 131 -1.19 18.80 -18.82
C ASN A 131 -1.59 17.80 -19.91
N SER A 132 -0.76 17.61 -20.93
CA SER A 132 -1.01 16.64 -22.01
C SER A 132 -0.99 15.19 -21.49
N GLU A 133 -0.08 14.86 -20.57
CA GLU A 133 -0.06 13.56 -19.90
C GLU A 133 -1.27 13.34 -19.00
N ALA A 134 -1.70 14.38 -18.27
CA ALA A 134 -2.91 14.31 -17.46
C ALA A 134 -4.14 14.05 -18.33
N LEU A 135 -4.26 14.74 -19.47
CA LEU A 135 -5.35 14.53 -20.42
C LEU A 135 -5.34 13.11 -21.00
N ARG A 136 -4.16 12.58 -21.36
CA ARG A 136 -4.03 11.19 -21.84
C ARG A 136 -4.50 10.18 -20.79
N LYS A 137 -4.06 10.33 -19.53
CA LYS A 137 -4.49 9.47 -18.43
C LYS A 137 -6.00 9.55 -18.19
N GLU A 138 -6.59 10.73 -18.34
CA GLU A 138 -8.04 10.90 -18.23
C GLU A 138 -8.79 10.21 -19.37
N GLN A 139 -8.29 10.34 -20.60
CA GLN A 139 -8.84 9.65 -21.77
C GLN A 139 -8.74 8.12 -21.62
N GLU A 140 -7.60 7.59 -21.20
CA GLU A 140 -7.40 6.15 -20.94
C GLU A 140 -8.38 5.64 -19.88
N LYS A 141 -8.54 6.35 -18.76
CA LYS A 141 -9.52 6.01 -17.73
C LYS A 141 -10.96 6.06 -18.27
N ALA A 142 -11.28 7.03 -19.13
CA ALA A 142 -12.60 7.12 -19.75
C ALA A 142 -12.86 5.94 -20.70
N VAL A 143 -11.85 5.50 -21.45
CA VAL A 143 -11.94 4.31 -22.32
C VAL A 143 -12.08 3.04 -21.49
N GLN A 144 -11.29 2.86 -20.43
CA GLN A 144 -11.41 1.73 -19.51
C GLN A 144 -12.81 1.64 -18.91
N LYS A 145 -13.34 2.75 -18.39
CA LYS A 145 -14.72 2.80 -17.86
C LYS A 145 -15.77 2.46 -18.92
N LYS A 146 -15.56 2.86 -20.19
CA LYS A 146 -16.46 2.49 -21.29
C LYS A 146 -16.41 0.99 -21.56
N LEU A 147 -15.21 0.41 -21.57
CA LEU A 147 -15.03 -1.02 -21.79
C LEU A 147 -15.66 -1.83 -20.65
N GLU A 148 -15.42 -1.46 -19.39
CA GLU A 148 -16.05 -2.08 -18.22
C GLU A 148 -17.58 -2.03 -18.29
N ARG A 149 -18.15 -0.91 -18.74
CA ARG A 149 -19.60 -0.79 -18.93
C ARG A 149 -20.10 -1.71 -20.05
N GLN A 150 -19.33 -1.87 -21.12
CA GLN A 150 -19.68 -2.79 -22.20
C GLN A 150 -19.64 -4.24 -21.75
N THR A 151 -18.60 -4.66 -21.02
CA THR A 151 -18.50 -6.03 -20.50
C THR A 151 -19.64 -6.33 -19.54
N VAL A 152 -19.96 -5.42 -18.61
CA VAL A 152 -21.09 -5.58 -17.69
C VAL A 152 -22.42 -5.66 -18.45
N ALA A 153 -22.61 -4.86 -19.51
CA ALA A 153 -23.81 -4.92 -20.33
C ALA A 153 -23.94 -6.26 -21.09
N GLU A 154 -22.84 -6.79 -21.59
CA GLU A 154 -22.80 -8.12 -22.24
C GLU A 154 -23.10 -9.24 -21.24
N ASP A 155 -22.53 -9.20 -20.05
CA ASP A 155 -22.80 -10.16 -18.98
C ASP A 155 -24.27 -10.14 -18.57
N LEU A 156 -24.86 -8.95 -18.39
CA LEU A 156 -26.29 -8.79 -18.10
C LEU A 156 -27.16 -9.36 -19.22
N LYS A 157 -26.78 -9.12 -20.48
CA LYS A 157 -27.49 -9.68 -21.65
C LYS A 157 -27.43 -11.22 -21.64
N ASN A 158 -26.28 -11.79 -21.29
CA ASN A 158 -26.12 -13.24 -21.18
C ASN A 158 -26.93 -13.82 -20.02
N GLN A 159 -26.99 -13.14 -18.87
CA GLN A 159 -27.84 -13.53 -17.74
C GLN A 159 -29.33 -13.50 -18.09
N ILE A 160 -29.79 -12.48 -18.84
CA ILE A 160 -31.18 -12.40 -19.30
C ILE A 160 -31.50 -13.59 -20.20
N LYS A 161 -30.65 -13.88 -21.20
CA LYS A 161 -30.83 -15.04 -22.08
C LYS A 161 -30.87 -16.38 -21.33
N ALA A 162 -29.99 -16.55 -20.35
CA ALA A 162 -29.97 -17.76 -19.52
C ALA A 162 -31.27 -17.90 -18.70
N ASN A 163 -31.78 -16.79 -18.14
CA ASN A 163 -33.06 -16.76 -17.44
C ASN A 163 -34.25 -17.03 -18.38
N GLU A 164 -34.24 -16.49 -19.59
CA GLU A 164 -35.26 -16.77 -20.60
C GLU A 164 -35.28 -18.26 -20.95
N PHE A 165 -34.12 -18.86 -21.21
CA PHE A 165 -34.01 -20.29 -21.48
C PHE A 165 -34.50 -21.15 -20.31
N ALA A 166 -34.13 -20.79 -19.07
CA ALA A 166 -34.63 -21.50 -17.88
C ALA A 166 -36.16 -21.41 -17.74
N ARG A 167 -36.75 -20.23 -18.04
CA ARG A 167 -38.21 -20.06 -18.05
C ARG A 167 -38.88 -20.90 -19.14
N GLU A 168 -38.27 -21.03 -20.32
CA GLU A 168 -38.77 -21.89 -21.38
C GLU A 168 -38.73 -23.36 -20.99
N GLN A 169 -37.63 -23.82 -20.35
CA GLN A 169 -37.54 -25.18 -19.82
C GLN A 169 -38.63 -25.45 -18.78
N GLN A 170 -38.84 -24.55 -17.82
CA GLN A 170 -39.92 -24.68 -16.83
C GLN A 170 -41.30 -24.77 -17.49
N LYS A 171 -41.57 -23.97 -18.54
CA LYS A 171 -42.83 -24.06 -19.28
C LYS A 171 -42.99 -25.42 -19.98
N LEU A 172 -41.90 -26.02 -20.46
CA LEU A 172 -41.94 -27.35 -21.08
C LEU A 172 -42.16 -28.45 -20.03
N GLU A 173 -41.54 -28.35 -18.86
CA GLU A 173 -41.78 -29.28 -17.75
C GLU A 173 -43.24 -29.20 -17.27
N ILE A 174 -43.77 -28.00 -17.05
CA ILE A 174 -45.18 -27.82 -16.68
C ILE A 174 -46.14 -28.44 -17.71
N LYS A 175 -45.80 -28.37 -19.01
CA LYS A 175 -46.60 -29.02 -20.07
C LYS A 175 -46.54 -30.54 -19.97
N LYS A 176 -45.35 -31.11 -19.77
CA LYS A 176 -45.18 -32.56 -19.57
C LYS A 176 -45.93 -33.04 -18.33
N ASP A 177 -45.79 -32.33 -17.21
CA ASP A 177 -46.50 -32.64 -15.97
C ASP A 177 -48.02 -32.58 -16.18
N ALA A 178 -48.52 -31.58 -16.91
CA ALA A 178 -49.94 -31.46 -17.24
C ALA A 178 -50.43 -32.63 -18.12
N GLU A 179 -49.65 -33.06 -19.11
CA GLU A 179 -49.95 -34.24 -19.94
C GLU A 179 -49.96 -35.53 -19.11
N GLU A 180 -49.01 -35.71 -18.19
CA GLU A 180 -48.96 -36.86 -17.28
C GLU A 180 -50.18 -36.89 -16.34
N ILE A 181 -50.57 -35.74 -15.79
CA ILE A 181 -51.77 -35.60 -14.96
C ILE A 181 -53.03 -35.97 -15.75
N GLN A 182 -53.13 -35.54 -17.01
CA GLN A 182 -54.25 -35.91 -17.89
C GLN A 182 -54.28 -37.42 -18.14
N GLN A 183 -53.14 -38.05 -18.47
CA GLN A 183 -53.05 -39.50 -18.66
C GLN A 183 -53.44 -40.27 -17.40
N LEU A 184 -53.00 -39.82 -16.21
CA LEU A 184 -53.38 -40.41 -14.93
C LEU A 184 -54.88 -40.28 -14.67
N GLN A 185 -55.46 -39.12 -14.96
CA GLN A 185 -56.90 -38.89 -14.81
C GLN A 185 -57.72 -39.81 -15.74
N GLU A 186 -57.30 -39.99 -16.98
CA GLU A 186 -57.94 -40.91 -17.93
C GLU A 186 -57.87 -42.36 -17.45
N ARG A 187 -56.70 -42.80 -16.96
CA ARG A 187 -56.52 -44.13 -16.37
C ARG A 187 -57.43 -44.34 -15.17
N TYR A 188 -57.50 -43.38 -14.26
CA TYR A 188 -58.37 -43.44 -13.10
C TYR A 188 -59.85 -43.54 -13.49
N GLN A 189 -60.30 -42.75 -14.47
CA GLN A 189 -61.66 -42.83 -14.98
C GLN A 189 -61.95 -44.18 -15.64
N TRP A 190 -60.98 -44.74 -16.36
CA TRP A 190 -61.11 -46.06 -16.98
C TRP A 190 -61.22 -47.16 -15.92
N GLU A 191 -60.37 -47.14 -14.89
CA GLU A 191 -60.44 -48.07 -13.77
C GLU A 191 -61.80 -48.02 -13.08
N GLN A 192 -62.32 -46.81 -12.82
CA GLN A 192 -63.67 -46.65 -12.26
C GLN A 192 -64.76 -47.27 -13.14
N ARG A 193 -64.69 -47.07 -14.46
CA ARG A 193 -65.66 -47.69 -15.40
C ARG A 193 -65.56 -49.21 -15.35
N MET A 194 -64.35 -49.77 -15.39
CA MET A 194 -64.13 -51.21 -15.30
C MET A 194 -64.61 -51.80 -13.97
N GLU A 195 -64.37 -51.12 -12.86
CA GLU A 195 -64.85 -51.52 -11.54
C GLU A 195 -66.39 -51.54 -11.50
N SER A 196 -67.03 -50.50 -12.05
CA SER A 196 -68.49 -50.41 -12.13
C SER A 196 -69.09 -51.51 -13.01
N GLU A 197 -68.43 -51.85 -14.12
CA GLU A 197 -68.84 -52.92 -15.03
C GLU A 197 -68.67 -54.29 -14.38
N ARG A 198 -67.55 -54.53 -13.67
CA ARG A 198 -67.35 -55.74 -12.86
C ARG A 198 -68.46 -55.90 -11.82
N GLN A 199 -68.80 -54.84 -11.10
CA GLN A 199 -69.90 -54.89 -10.12
C GLN A 199 -71.25 -55.17 -10.78
N ALA A 200 -71.54 -54.55 -11.93
CA ALA A 200 -72.78 -54.81 -12.68
C ALA A 200 -72.85 -56.26 -13.18
N ASN A 201 -71.73 -56.80 -13.69
CA ASN A 201 -71.61 -58.19 -14.12
C ASN A 201 -71.74 -59.16 -12.96
N GLN A 202 -71.15 -58.88 -11.80
CA GLN A 202 -71.36 -59.67 -10.59
C GLN A 202 -72.84 -59.71 -10.19
N LYS A 203 -73.54 -58.56 -10.20
CA LYS A 203 -74.99 -58.51 -9.92
C LYS A 203 -75.81 -59.33 -10.92
N ARG A 204 -75.51 -59.24 -12.22
CA ARG A 204 -76.15 -60.06 -13.27
C ARG A 204 -75.90 -61.54 -13.06
N ASN A 205 -74.65 -61.94 -12.80
CA ASN A 205 -74.29 -63.33 -12.58
C ASN A 205 -75.01 -63.90 -11.35
N LEU A 206 -75.13 -63.12 -10.28
CA LEU A 206 -75.83 -63.52 -9.06
C LEU A 206 -77.33 -63.67 -9.30
N MET A 207 -77.93 -62.76 -10.07
CA MET A 207 -79.33 -62.86 -10.52
C MET A 207 -79.57 -64.10 -11.37
N ASN A 208 -78.70 -64.36 -12.36
CA ASN A 208 -78.80 -65.53 -13.23
C ASN A 208 -78.66 -66.83 -12.44
N ALA A 209 -77.66 -66.91 -11.55
CA ALA A 209 -77.48 -68.07 -10.67
C ALA A 209 -78.71 -68.33 -9.78
N HIS A 210 -79.38 -67.26 -9.31
CA HIS A 210 -80.63 -67.39 -8.56
C HIS A 210 -81.78 -67.92 -9.44
N LEU A 211 -81.93 -67.41 -10.66
CA LEU A 211 -82.93 -67.90 -11.62
C LEU A 211 -82.68 -69.37 -11.99
N ASP A 212 -81.43 -69.76 -12.24
CA ASP A 212 -81.04 -71.14 -12.51
C ASP A 212 -81.35 -72.05 -11.32
N HIS A 213 -81.12 -71.57 -10.08
CA HIS A 213 -81.50 -72.31 -8.88
C HIS A 213 -83.01 -72.52 -8.78
N LEU A 214 -83.83 -71.50 -9.10
CA LEU A 214 -85.29 -71.62 -9.14
C LEU A 214 -85.75 -72.62 -10.21
N ASN A 215 -85.16 -72.55 -11.41
CA ASN A 215 -85.45 -73.48 -12.51
C ASN A 215 -85.07 -74.91 -12.13
N ASN A 216 -83.89 -75.13 -11.56
CA ASN A 216 -83.44 -76.43 -11.06
C ASN A 216 -84.34 -76.95 -9.93
N ARG A 217 -84.88 -76.08 -9.08
CA ARG A 217 -85.86 -76.44 -8.05
C ARG A 217 -87.20 -76.87 -8.68
N ALA A 218 -87.66 -76.17 -9.71
CA ALA A 218 -88.88 -76.52 -10.43
C ALA A 218 -88.72 -77.88 -11.15
N LEU A 219 -87.60 -78.08 -11.87
CA LEU A 219 -87.29 -79.34 -12.54
C LEU A 219 -87.21 -80.51 -11.54
N ARG A 220 -86.57 -80.31 -10.37
CA ARG A 220 -86.54 -81.32 -9.30
C ARG A 220 -87.93 -81.68 -8.80
N LYS A 221 -88.80 -80.69 -8.57
CA LYS A 221 -90.20 -80.95 -8.17
C LYS A 221 -90.98 -81.71 -9.24
N GLU A 222 -90.75 -81.40 -10.51
CA GLU A 222 -91.40 -82.11 -11.62
C GLU A 222 -90.91 -83.56 -11.71
N GLN A 223 -89.60 -83.79 -11.57
CA GLN A 223 -89.02 -85.13 -11.50
C GLN A 223 -89.53 -85.92 -10.28
N GLU A 224 -89.63 -85.30 -9.12
CA GLU A 224 -90.22 -85.91 -7.91
C GLU A 224 -91.68 -86.28 -8.12
N ALA A 225 -92.48 -85.40 -8.75
CA ALA A 225 -93.88 -85.69 -9.07
C ALA A 225 -94.01 -86.83 -10.10
N GLN A 226 -93.13 -86.89 -11.11
CA GLN A 226 -93.08 -88.01 -12.06
C GLN A 226 -92.71 -89.33 -11.36
N LYS A 227 -91.73 -89.31 -10.44
CA LYS A 227 -91.36 -90.48 -9.62
C LYS A 227 -92.52 -90.94 -8.75
N GLN A 228 -93.22 -90.02 -8.07
CA GLN A 228 -94.40 -90.35 -7.26
C GLN A 228 -95.51 -91.00 -8.10
N LYS A 229 -95.81 -90.46 -9.29
CA LYS A 229 -96.77 -91.07 -10.21
C LYS A 229 -96.35 -92.48 -10.65
N ALA A 230 -95.07 -92.66 -10.99
CA ALA A 230 -94.53 -93.97 -11.35
C ALA A 230 -94.59 -94.95 -10.17
N GLU A 231 -94.28 -94.51 -8.95
CA GLU A 231 -94.40 -95.31 -7.72
C GLU A 231 -95.86 -95.68 -7.41
N GLU A 232 -96.82 -94.77 -7.61
CA GLU A 232 -98.25 -95.05 -7.49
C GLU A 232 -98.72 -96.08 -8.53
N GLU A 233 -98.23 -96.00 -9.78
CA GLU A 233 -98.50 -96.99 -10.82
C GLU A 233 -97.90 -98.36 -10.48
N GLN A 234 -96.64 -98.39 -10.00
CA GLN A 234 -96.01 -99.60 -9.49
C GLN A 234 -96.81 -100.17 -8.31
N MET A 235 -97.28 -99.34 -7.38
CA MET A 235 -98.07 -99.77 -6.24
C MET A 235 -99.43 -100.36 -6.68
N LYS A 236 -100.09 -99.78 -7.69
CA LYS A 236 -101.31 -100.36 -8.30
C LYS A 236 -101.02 -101.72 -8.94
N LEU A 237 -99.92 -101.85 -9.67
CA LEU A 237 -99.48 -103.14 -10.23
C LEU A 237 -99.21 -104.17 -9.13
N PHE A 238 -98.49 -103.80 -8.07
CA PHE A 238 -98.25 -104.68 -6.92
C PHE A 238 -99.53 -105.07 -6.19
N LEU A 239 -100.49 -104.14 -6.00
CA LEU A 239 -101.79 -104.45 -5.41
C LEU A 239 -102.58 -105.43 -6.29
N SER A 240 -102.63 -105.21 -7.61
CA SER A 240 -103.29 -106.12 -8.54
C SER A 240 -102.64 -107.51 -8.57
N ALA A 241 -101.31 -107.58 -8.53
CA ALA A 241 -100.56 -108.83 -8.44
C ALA A 241 -100.79 -109.54 -7.09
N LYS A 242 -100.86 -108.79 -5.98
CA LYS A 242 -101.17 -109.34 -4.66
C LYS A 242 -102.61 -109.88 -4.60
N GLU A 243 -103.58 -109.20 -5.21
CA GLU A 243 -104.95 -109.70 -5.36
C GLU A 243 -105.00 -110.97 -6.20
N GLN A 244 -104.26 -111.05 -7.31
CA GLN A 244 -104.14 -112.29 -8.10
C GLN A 244 -103.47 -113.41 -7.30
N MET A 245 -102.40 -113.12 -6.56
CA MET A 245 -101.69 -114.09 -5.72
C MET A 245 -102.57 -114.60 -4.56
N THR A 246 -103.43 -113.76 -3.98
CA THR A 246 -104.39 -114.21 -2.94
C THR A 246 -105.52 -115.06 -3.53
N LYS A 247 -105.97 -114.77 -4.76
CA LYS A 247 -106.90 -115.65 -5.48
C LYS A 247 -106.28 -117.00 -5.79
N LEU A 248 -105.03 -117.01 -6.28
CA LEU A 248 -104.26 -118.23 -6.53
C LEU A 248 -103.95 -119.00 -5.23
N ARG A 249 -103.66 -118.34 -4.11
CA ARG A 249 -103.47 -119.00 -2.80
C ARG A 249 -104.77 -119.62 -2.26
N LYS A 250 -105.92 -118.96 -2.43
CA LYS A 250 -107.24 -119.54 -2.06
C LYS A 250 -107.66 -120.72 -2.95
N GLN A 251 -107.10 -120.81 -4.16
CA GLN A 251 -107.26 -121.97 -5.05
C GLN A 251 -106.26 -123.09 -4.67
N ARG A 252 -104.98 -122.76 -4.41
CA ARG A 252 -103.95 -123.71 -3.96
C ARG A 252 -104.22 -124.32 -2.59
N GLU A 253 -104.68 -123.56 -1.60
CA GLU A 253 -105.02 -124.10 -0.26
C GLU A 253 -106.19 -125.09 -0.28
N LYS A 254 -107.07 -125.03 -1.30
CA LYS A 254 -108.14 -126.01 -1.47
C LYS A 254 -107.67 -127.30 -2.16
N ASP A 255 -106.58 -127.24 -2.90
CA ASP A 255 -106.05 -128.36 -3.68
C ASP A 255 -104.84 -129.06 -3.00
N GLU A 256 -104.10 -128.39 -2.11
CA GLU A 256 -102.84 -128.88 -1.54
C GLU A 256 -102.96 -129.67 -0.22
N VAL A 257 -104.17 -129.78 0.36
CA VAL A 257 -104.40 -130.58 1.59
C VAL A 257 -104.53 -132.09 1.32
N GLN A 258 -104.70 -132.53 0.06
CA GLN A 258 -104.89 -133.95 -0.26
C GLN A 258 -103.68 -134.71 -0.83
N GLN A 259 -102.55 -134.06 -1.15
CA GLN A 259 -101.44 -134.76 -1.84
C GLN A 259 -100.06 -134.53 -1.22
N GLN A 260 -100.00 -134.47 0.10
CA GLN A 260 -98.76 -134.50 0.85
C GLN A 260 -98.20 -135.92 1.07
N ARG A 261 -98.64 -136.95 0.34
CA ARG A 261 -98.34 -138.33 0.73
C ARG A 261 -97.91 -139.34 -0.31
N GLU A 262 -97.50 -138.95 -1.51
CA GLU A 262 -96.86 -139.92 -2.39
C GLU A 262 -95.70 -139.32 -3.21
N ARG A 263 -94.53 -139.95 -3.05
CA ARG A 263 -93.34 -139.92 -3.94
C ARG A 263 -92.37 -138.77 -3.63
N ILE A 264 -91.35 -138.94 -2.79
CA ILE A 264 -90.24 -139.91 -2.92
C ILE A 264 -89.86 -140.14 -4.38
N LEU A 265 -88.60 -139.82 -4.72
CA LEU A 265 -87.90 -139.98 -6.01
C LEU A 265 -88.01 -138.74 -6.92
N ASN A 266 -87.08 -137.79 -6.88
CA ASN A 266 -85.70 -138.01 -7.31
C ASN A 266 -84.87 -136.75 -6.94
N LYS A 267 -83.81 -136.85 -6.13
CA LYS A 267 -82.42 -137.07 -6.59
C LYS A 267 -82.01 -135.96 -7.58
N LEU A 268 -81.10 -135.04 -7.28
CA LEU A 268 -79.71 -135.16 -6.79
C LEU A 268 -79.30 -133.74 -6.34
N THR A 269 -78.70 -133.55 -5.16
CA THR A 269 -77.25 -133.33 -4.96
C THR A 269 -76.58 -132.32 -5.90
N ASP A 270 -75.78 -131.47 -5.27
CA ASP A 270 -74.74 -130.60 -5.84
C ASP A 270 -75.23 -129.24 -6.37
N THR A 271 -75.21 -128.20 -5.52
CA THR A 271 -74.81 -126.80 -5.85
C THR A 271 -75.22 -125.80 -4.77
N GLN A 272 -74.52 -125.74 -3.62
CA GLN A 272 -74.46 -124.49 -2.84
C GLN A 272 -73.28 -124.38 -1.86
N GLN A 273 -72.14 -125.00 -2.16
CA GLN A 273 -70.92 -124.89 -1.35
C GLN A 273 -69.64 -124.47 -2.11
N GLU A 274 -69.75 -123.86 -3.31
CA GLU A 274 -68.58 -123.41 -4.09
C GLU A 274 -68.65 -121.95 -4.65
N GLN A 275 -69.43 -121.04 -4.05
CA GLN A 275 -69.47 -119.62 -4.51
C GLN A 275 -69.03 -118.58 -3.48
N ALA A 276 -68.55 -118.96 -2.29
CA ALA A 276 -68.13 -117.97 -1.28
C ALA A 276 -66.62 -117.62 -1.31
N THR A 277 -65.75 -118.43 -1.92
CA THR A 277 -64.28 -118.29 -1.73
C THR A 277 -63.51 -117.67 -2.90
N ASN A 278 -64.16 -117.31 -4.01
CA ASN A 278 -63.48 -116.80 -5.23
C ASN A 278 -63.61 -115.28 -5.44
N GLU A 279 -64.47 -114.58 -4.69
CA GLU A 279 -64.66 -113.12 -4.78
C GLU A 279 -63.74 -112.36 -3.81
N GLU A 280 -63.50 -112.89 -2.61
CA GLU A 280 -62.68 -112.25 -1.58
C GLU A 280 -61.20 -112.10 -1.99
N GLN A 281 -60.65 -113.06 -2.74
CA GLN A 281 -59.25 -113.00 -3.22
C GLN A 281 -59.03 -111.98 -4.35
N ARG A 282 -60.06 -111.66 -5.15
CA ARG A 282 -59.98 -110.62 -6.18
C ARG A 282 -60.08 -109.23 -5.59
N ILE A 283 -60.89 -109.07 -4.54
CA ILE A 283 -61.04 -107.80 -3.81
C ILE A 283 -59.75 -107.44 -3.06
N ALA A 284 -59.09 -108.39 -2.42
CA ALA A 284 -57.84 -108.16 -1.68
C ALA A 284 -56.67 -107.70 -2.58
N LYS A 285 -56.52 -108.28 -3.78
CA LYS A 285 -55.47 -107.86 -4.73
C LYS A 285 -55.72 -106.47 -5.33
N ALA A 286 -56.98 -106.15 -5.65
CA ALA A 286 -57.34 -104.82 -6.17
C ALA A 286 -57.15 -103.71 -5.11
N LEU A 287 -57.44 -104.00 -3.83
CA LEU A 287 -57.18 -103.08 -2.72
C LEU A 287 -55.68 -102.83 -2.53
N ALA A 288 -54.85 -103.88 -2.54
CA ALA A 288 -53.40 -103.74 -2.39
C ALA A 288 -52.75 -102.95 -3.54
N GLU A 289 -53.18 -103.14 -4.79
CA GLU A 289 -52.71 -102.35 -5.92
C GLU A 289 -53.17 -100.88 -5.86
N TRP A 290 -54.38 -100.63 -5.37
CA TRP A 290 -54.91 -99.27 -5.17
C TRP A 290 -54.15 -98.54 -4.05
N ASP A 291 -53.90 -99.20 -2.92
CA ASP A 291 -53.12 -98.66 -1.80
C ASP A 291 -51.67 -98.35 -2.21
N ALA A 292 -51.03 -99.24 -2.99
CA ALA A 292 -49.68 -99.03 -3.49
C ALA A 292 -49.59 -97.81 -4.45
N ARG A 293 -50.61 -97.61 -5.30
CA ARG A 293 -50.69 -96.44 -6.19
C ARG A 293 -50.93 -95.15 -5.41
N GLN A 294 -51.78 -95.17 -4.39
CA GLN A 294 -51.99 -94.02 -3.50
C GLN A 294 -50.71 -93.66 -2.73
N ALA A 295 -49.98 -94.63 -2.20
CA ALA A 295 -48.72 -94.40 -1.50
C ALA A 295 -47.64 -93.75 -2.41
N GLN A 296 -47.53 -94.18 -3.67
CA GLN A 296 -46.61 -93.57 -4.62
C GLN A 296 -47.01 -92.14 -5.01
N LEU A 297 -48.32 -91.85 -5.12
CA LEU A 297 -48.81 -90.50 -5.37
C LEU A 297 -48.51 -89.58 -4.19
N GLN A 298 -48.75 -90.02 -2.96
CA GLN A 298 -48.44 -89.27 -1.74
C GLN A 298 -46.94 -88.95 -1.64
N GLN A 299 -46.06 -89.93 -1.86
CA GLN A 299 -44.61 -89.67 -1.86
C GLN A 299 -44.18 -88.66 -2.93
N LYS A 300 -44.79 -88.70 -4.13
CA LYS A 300 -44.51 -87.72 -5.18
C LYS A 300 -44.99 -86.32 -4.80
N GLU A 301 -46.16 -86.20 -4.16
CA GLU A 301 -46.66 -84.92 -3.65
C GLU A 301 -45.80 -84.39 -2.50
N GLU A 302 -45.37 -85.24 -1.58
CA GLU A 302 -44.48 -84.87 -0.47
C GLU A 302 -43.11 -84.40 -0.97
N ARG A 303 -42.53 -85.08 -1.98
CA ARG A 303 -41.29 -84.63 -2.62
C ARG A 303 -41.45 -83.25 -3.24
N LYS A 304 -42.50 -83.04 -4.04
CA LYS A 304 -42.80 -81.71 -4.64
C LYS A 304 -43.01 -80.64 -3.57
N LYS A 305 -43.75 -80.94 -2.50
CA LYS A 305 -43.93 -80.03 -1.35
C LYS A 305 -42.60 -79.71 -0.68
N SER A 306 -41.73 -80.71 -0.48
CA SER A 306 -40.41 -80.51 0.14
C SER A 306 -39.46 -79.67 -0.71
N GLU A 307 -39.46 -79.86 -2.03
CA GLU A 307 -38.66 -79.08 -2.98
C GLU A 307 -39.15 -77.63 -3.05
N MET A 308 -40.47 -77.44 -3.09
CA MET A 308 -41.08 -76.12 -3.03
C MET A 308 -40.71 -75.39 -1.73
N LEU A 309 -40.79 -76.07 -0.58
CA LEU A 309 -40.40 -75.48 0.71
C LEU A 309 -38.91 -75.13 0.76
N LYS A 310 -38.03 -75.97 0.21
CA LYS A 310 -36.59 -75.68 0.08
C LYS A 310 -36.32 -74.48 -0.82
N SER A 311 -37.03 -74.35 -1.93
CA SER A 311 -36.93 -73.19 -2.83
C SER A 311 -37.39 -71.90 -2.15
N ILE A 312 -38.51 -71.95 -1.41
CA ILE A 312 -39.02 -70.81 -0.63
C ILE A 312 -38.01 -70.43 0.48
N ALA A 313 -37.42 -71.40 1.16
CA ALA A 313 -36.41 -71.15 2.19
C ALA A 313 -35.14 -70.50 1.61
N ALA A 314 -34.62 -71.03 0.50
CA ALA A 314 -33.45 -70.48 -0.18
C ALA A 314 -33.69 -69.04 -0.67
N HIS A 315 -34.86 -68.75 -1.25
CA HIS A 315 -35.23 -67.40 -1.65
C HIS A 315 -35.31 -66.44 -0.46
N ARG A 316 -35.86 -66.88 0.68
CA ARG A 316 -35.90 -66.07 1.91
C ARG A 316 -34.51 -65.80 2.48
N GLU A 317 -33.59 -66.75 2.37
CA GLU A 317 -32.19 -66.57 2.78
C GLU A 317 -31.46 -65.59 1.87
N LEU A 318 -31.63 -65.69 0.54
CA LEU A 318 -31.07 -64.74 -0.41
C LEU A 318 -31.54 -63.31 -0.13
N LEU A 319 -32.84 -63.10 0.06
CA LEU A 319 -33.37 -61.78 0.40
C LEU A 319 -32.82 -61.23 1.72
N ARG A 320 -32.61 -62.09 2.73
CA ARG A 320 -31.97 -61.66 3.99
C ARG A 320 -30.54 -61.23 3.76
N ASN A 321 -29.76 -62.02 3.02
CA ASN A 321 -28.36 -61.72 2.72
C ASN A 321 -28.24 -60.43 1.87
N GLU A 322 -29.09 -60.25 0.86
CA GLU A 322 -29.15 -59.03 0.05
C GLU A 322 -29.46 -57.81 0.91
N LYS A 323 -30.46 -57.93 1.80
CA LYS A 323 -30.80 -56.85 2.74
C LYS A 323 -29.64 -56.53 3.68
N GLU A 324 -28.98 -57.53 4.27
CA GLU A 324 -27.81 -57.33 5.13
C GLU A 324 -26.63 -56.69 4.37
N HIS A 325 -26.45 -57.02 3.10
CA HIS A 325 -25.44 -56.38 2.25
C HIS A 325 -25.76 -54.91 1.99
N LEU A 326 -27.01 -54.60 1.66
CA LEU A 326 -27.47 -53.23 1.47
C LEU A 326 -27.33 -52.40 2.75
N ASP A 327 -27.71 -52.97 3.90
CA ASP A 327 -27.58 -52.32 5.20
C ASP A 327 -26.10 -52.05 5.53
N LYS A 328 -25.19 -52.99 5.24
CA LYS A 328 -23.74 -52.80 5.40
C LYS A 328 -23.18 -51.70 4.49
N ILE A 329 -23.65 -51.63 3.24
CA ILE A 329 -23.25 -50.57 2.30
C ILE A 329 -23.74 -49.21 2.82
N ALA A 330 -24.99 -49.12 3.26
CA ALA A 330 -25.54 -47.89 3.84
C ALA A 330 -24.77 -47.46 5.12
N GLU A 331 -24.40 -48.41 5.98
CA GLU A 331 -23.54 -48.14 7.14
C GLU A 331 -22.15 -47.63 6.74
N GLN A 332 -21.57 -48.16 5.65
CA GLN A 332 -20.29 -47.69 5.14
C GLN A 332 -20.41 -46.28 4.55
N GLU A 333 -21.41 -46.03 3.70
CA GLU A 333 -21.65 -44.71 3.11
C GLU A 333 -21.90 -43.63 4.19
N THR A 334 -22.65 -43.96 5.24
CA THR A 334 -22.87 -43.04 6.36
C THR A 334 -21.59 -42.76 7.15
N ARG A 335 -20.73 -43.77 7.35
CA ARG A 335 -19.40 -43.59 7.97
C ARG A 335 -18.48 -42.74 7.10
N ASP A 336 -18.44 -43.00 5.80
CA ASP A 336 -17.60 -42.27 4.85
C ASP A 336 -18.06 -40.81 4.73
N ALA A 337 -19.37 -40.57 4.66
CA ALA A 337 -19.94 -39.22 4.67
C ALA A 337 -19.59 -38.47 5.98
N LEU A 338 -19.59 -39.16 7.12
CA LEU A 338 -19.22 -38.57 8.41
C LEU A 338 -17.72 -38.26 8.45
N GLN A 339 -16.86 -39.13 7.92
CA GLN A 339 -15.42 -38.89 7.82
C GLN A 339 -15.12 -37.69 6.90
N ALA A 340 -15.76 -37.63 5.73
CA ALA A 340 -15.63 -36.53 4.79
C ALA A 340 -16.02 -35.18 5.43
N LYS A 341 -17.11 -35.15 6.22
CA LYS A 341 -17.49 -33.96 7.01
C LYS A 341 -16.41 -33.58 8.03
N ARG A 342 -15.91 -34.55 8.81
CA ARG A 342 -14.84 -34.30 9.78
C ARG A 342 -13.58 -33.76 9.13
N ASP A 343 -13.21 -34.27 7.97
CA ASP A 343 -12.00 -33.81 7.27
C ASP A 343 -12.20 -32.42 6.64
N ALA A 344 -13.40 -32.13 6.12
CA ALA A 344 -13.76 -30.78 5.70
C ALA A 344 -13.68 -29.78 6.87
N ASP A 345 -14.19 -30.14 8.05
CA ASP A 345 -14.11 -29.30 9.26
C ASP A 345 -12.65 -29.06 9.69
N LYS A 346 -11.79 -30.09 9.63
CA LYS A 346 -10.36 -29.94 9.92
C LYS A 346 -9.67 -29.01 8.91
N VAL A 347 -9.98 -29.14 7.62
CA VAL A 347 -9.42 -28.27 6.58
C VAL A 347 -9.88 -26.83 6.80
N TYR A 348 -11.16 -26.63 7.09
CA TYR A 348 -11.71 -25.32 7.39
C TYR A 348 -11.05 -24.69 8.63
N ALA A 349 -10.91 -25.45 9.72
CA ALA A 349 -10.23 -24.98 10.93
C ALA A 349 -8.77 -24.57 10.66
N LYS A 350 -8.02 -25.39 9.90
CA LYS A 350 -6.65 -25.04 9.47
C LYS A 350 -6.61 -23.78 8.62
N GLN A 351 -7.54 -23.62 7.68
CA GLN A 351 -7.62 -22.40 6.87
C GLN A 351 -7.92 -21.16 7.72
N GLN A 352 -8.78 -21.28 8.74
CA GLN A 352 -9.05 -20.18 9.67
C GLN A 352 -7.82 -19.84 10.51
N GLN A 353 -7.09 -20.84 11.01
CA GLN A 353 -5.82 -20.63 11.71
C GLN A 353 -4.80 -19.92 10.84
N LEU A 354 -4.59 -20.38 9.60
CA LEU A 354 -3.66 -19.75 8.65
C LEU A 354 -4.05 -18.31 8.33
N LYS A 355 -5.35 -18.01 8.19
CA LYS A 355 -5.83 -16.63 8.02
C LYS A 355 -5.51 -15.79 9.25
N ALA A 356 -5.79 -16.30 10.45
CA ALA A 356 -5.49 -15.59 11.69
C ALA A 356 -3.98 -15.36 11.88
N GLU A 357 -3.14 -16.33 11.53
CA GLU A 357 -1.68 -16.20 11.55
C GLU A 357 -1.18 -15.14 10.57
N LYS A 358 -1.66 -15.14 9.32
CA LYS A 358 -1.35 -14.08 8.35
C LYS A 358 -1.73 -12.70 8.86
N MET A 359 -2.93 -12.55 9.43
CA MET A 359 -3.35 -11.27 10.02
C MET A 359 -2.43 -10.84 11.17
N ARG A 360 -2.02 -11.77 12.04
CA ARG A 360 -1.07 -11.47 13.12
C ARG A 360 0.31 -11.08 12.57
N GLU A 361 0.80 -11.74 11.54
CA GLU A 361 2.07 -11.40 10.90
C GLU A 361 2.02 -10.02 10.24
N GLU A 362 0.93 -9.69 9.54
CA GLU A 362 0.71 -8.36 8.95
C GLU A 362 0.65 -7.29 10.03
N GLN A 363 -0.05 -7.55 11.14
CA GLN A 363 -0.08 -6.64 12.29
C GLN A 363 1.31 -6.44 12.90
N ARG A 364 2.12 -7.50 13.02
CA ARG A 364 3.51 -7.39 13.49
C ARG A 364 4.35 -6.55 12.53
N LYS A 365 4.27 -6.81 11.22
CA LYS A 365 4.99 -6.01 10.20
C LYS A 365 4.61 -4.53 10.24
N LEU A 366 3.33 -4.22 10.41
CA LEU A 366 2.86 -2.84 10.57
C LEU A 366 3.37 -2.20 11.86
N HIS A 367 3.35 -2.95 12.96
CA HIS A 367 3.90 -2.49 14.23
C HIS A 367 5.40 -2.18 14.11
N ASP A 368 6.18 -3.11 13.55
CA ASP A 368 7.62 -2.96 13.36
C ASP A 368 7.94 -1.78 12.43
N PHE A 369 7.16 -1.60 11.36
CA PHE A 369 7.28 -0.44 10.47
C PHE A 369 7.03 0.88 11.21
N ASN A 370 5.98 0.93 12.03
CA ASN A 370 5.67 2.13 12.82
C ASN A 370 6.77 2.41 13.86
N VAL A 371 7.29 1.38 14.53
CA VAL A 371 8.42 1.52 15.47
C VAL A 371 9.65 2.04 14.74
N ALA A 372 9.98 1.50 13.57
CA ALA A 372 11.10 1.96 12.74
C ALA A 372 10.93 3.43 12.32
N GLN A 373 9.73 3.82 11.89
CA GLN A 373 9.44 5.21 11.52
C GLN A 373 9.56 6.17 12.72
N MET A 374 9.11 5.74 13.90
CA MET A 374 9.25 6.52 15.13
C MET A 374 10.72 6.67 15.55
N ALA A 375 11.51 5.59 15.45
CA ALA A 375 12.94 5.62 15.71
C ALA A 375 13.68 6.56 14.74
N GLU A 376 13.34 6.51 13.45
CA GLU A 376 13.91 7.41 12.43
C GLU A 376 13.57 8.87 12.72
N ARG A 377 12.32 9.18 13.04
CA ARG A 377 11.90 10.55 13.41
C ARG A 377 12.63 11.04 14.66
N SER A 378 12.77 10.18 15.66
CA SER A 378 13.51 10.51 16.88
C SER A 378 14.99 10.78 16.59
N ALA A 379 15.63 9.95 15.75
CA ALA A 379 17.03 10.13 15.36
C ALA A 379 17.23 11.44 14.58
N ARG A 380 16.33 11.74 13.63
CA ARG A 380 16.36 13.03 12.90
C ARG A 380 16.18 14.21 13.86
N LEU A 381 15.28 14.11 14.83
CA LEU A 381 15.10 15.18 15.82
C LEU A 381 16.33 15.38 16.71
N GLN A 382 17.02 14.29 17.08
CA GLN A 382 18.29 14.38 17.81
C GLN A 382 19.37 15.06 16.97
N GLN A 383 19.51 14.67 15.70
CA GLN A 383 20.44 15.31 14.76
C GLN A 383 20.19 16.82 14.65
N MET A 384 18.92 17.24 14.44
CA MET A 384 18.57 18.66 14.39
C MET A 384 18.96 19.40 15.67
N LYS A 385 18.72 18.81 16.84
CA LYS A 385 19.11 19.41 18.13
C LYS A 385 20.63 19.52 18.28
N ASP A 386 21.37 18.53 17.81
CA ASP A 386 22.84 18.56 17.86
C ASP A 386 23.39 19.60 16.88
N GLU A 387 22.83 19.71 15.68
CA GLU A 387 23.14 20.77 14.71
C GLU A 387 22.83 22.18 15.26
N GLU A 388 21.68 22.36 15.94
CA GLU A 388 21.34 23.61 16.62
C GLU A 388 22.37 23.97 17.70
N ARG A 389 22.75 23.01 18.55
CA ARG A 389 23.79 23.22 19.58
C ARG A 389 25.14 23.56 18.97
N GLU A 390 25.53 22.89 17.89
CA GLU A 390 26.77 23.19 17.18
C GLU A 390 26.74 24.60 16.57
N PHE A 391 25.60 25.00 16.00
CA PHE A 391 25.41 26.34 15.45
C PHE A 391 25.47 27.40 16.55
N GLU A 392 24.78 27.19 17.67
CA GLU A 392 24.85 28.06 18.85
C GLU A 392 26.29 28.18 19.37
N ALA A 393 27.02 27.07 19.47
CA ALA A 393 28.42 27.08 19.89
C ALA A 393 29.33 27.86 18.92
N LYS A 394 29.12 27.73 17.61
CA LYS A 394 29.84 28.51 16.58
C LYS A 394 29.51 30.01 16.69
N ASN A 395 28.23 30.36 16.85
CA ASN A 395 27.81 31.74 17.02
C ASN A 395 28.35 32.37 18.30
N MET A 396 28.40 31.62 19.40
CA MET A 396 28.99 32.09 20.65
C MET A 396 30.49 32.38 20.49
N LYS A 397 31.22 31.52 19.77
CA LYS A 397 32.64 31.76 19.45
C LYS A 397 32.81 33.01 18.59
N LEU A 398 32.03 33.15 17.52
CA LEU A 398 32.06 34.32 16.65
C LEU A 398 31.76 35.61 17.43
N SER A 399 30.72 35.59 18.27
CA SER A 399 30.35 36.73 19.11
C SER A 399 31.46 37.10 20.10
N ALA A 400 32.16 36.12 20.67
CA ALA A 400 33.28 36.36 21.57
C ALA A 400 34.49 36.99 20.83
N GLU A 401 34.77 36.55 19.60
CA GLU A 401 35.81 37.16 18.75
C GLU A 401 35.46 38.59 18.34
N GLU A 402 34.19 38.85 17.99
CA GLU A 402 33.70 40.19 17.67
C GLU A 402 33.76 41.13 18.88
N GLU A 403 33.34 40.66 20.05
CA GLU A 403 33.45 41.42 21.30
C GLU A 403 34.92 41.74 21.61
N LEU A 404 35.85 40.79 21.43
CA LEU A 404 37.27 41.03 21.66
C LEU A 404 37.83 42.11 20.71
N LYS A 405 37.45 42.08 19.42
CA LYS A 405 37.82 43.12 18.44
C LYS A 405 37.21 44.47 18.81
N PHE A 406 35.94 44.50 19.23
CA PHE A 406 35.24 45.70 19.66
C PHE A 406 35.90 46.32 20.89
N GLN A 407 36.29 45.51 21.87
CA GLN A 407 36.99 45.96 23.07
C GLN A 407 38.36 46.55 22.74
N GLN A 408 39.14 45.91 21.86
CA GLN A 408 40.43 46.44 21.40
C GLN A 408 40.28 47.80 20.70
N TYR A 409 39.33 47.91 19.77
CA TYR A 409 39.03 49.15 19.05
C TYR A 409 38.57 50.27 20.01
N SER A 410 37.69 49.92 20.94
CA SER A 410 37.17 50.82 21.94
C SER A 410 38.25 51.37 22.87
N GLN A 411 39.18 50.51 23.31
CA GLN A 411 40.34 50.94 24.11
C GLN A 411 41.21 51.93 23.34
N HIS A 412 41.40 51.74 22.05
CA HIS A 412 42.14 52.69 21.20
C HIS A 412 41.44 54.05 21.14
N ILE A 413 40.11 54.08 20.95
CA ILE A 413 39.34 55.33 20.95
C ILE A 413 39.42 56.04 22.31
N ILE A 414 39.29 55.29 23.41
CA ILE A 414 39.37 55.85 24.76
C ILE A 414 40.75 56.50 24.98
N LYS A 415 41.83 55.83 24.57
CA LYS A 415 43.19 56.39 24.66
C LYS A 415 43.34 57.68 23.84
N ALA A 416 42.90 57.68 22.59
CA ALA A 416 42.93 58.87 21.73
C ALA A 416 42.08 60.03 22.28
N ALA A 417 40.90 59.72 22.85
CA ALA A 417 40.04 60.73 23.48
C ALA A 417 40.64 61.28 24.79
N ALA A 418 41.39 60.45 25.54
CA ALA A 418 42.09 60.85 26.75
C ALA A 418 43.27 61.78 26.44
N GLU A 419 44.05 61.46 25.41
CA GLU A 419 45.12 62.32 24.88
C GLU A 419 44.56 63.68 24.43
N ALA A 420 43.38 63.68 23.79
CA ALA A 420 42.66 64.88 23.39
C ALA A 420 41.92 65.62 24.54
N LYS A 421 42.05 65.17 25.80
CA LYS A 421 41.39 65.73 27.01
C LYS A 421 39.87 65.87 26.89
N ARG A 422 39.20 64.96 26.18
CA ARG A 422 37.73 64.93 26.05
C ARG A 422 37.09 64.16 27.21
N ASN A 423 35.77 64.33 27.41
CA ASN A 423 35.04 63.58 28.43
C ASN A 423 34.96 62.08 28.08
N LEU A 424 35.51 61.24 28.95
CA LEU A 424 35.61 59.78 28.76
C LEU A 424 34.41 59.00 29.30
N ILE A 425 33.57 59.61 30.14
CA ILE A 425 32.49 58.92 30.86
C ILE A 425 31.49 58.23 29.90
N PRO A 426 31.05 58.86 28.79
CA PRO A 426 30.14 58.21 27.85
C PRO A 426 30.76 57.00 27.14
N LEU A 427 32.07 57.07 26.84
CA LEU A 427 32.78 55.98 26.19
C LEU A 427 32.90 54.78 27.11
N TYR A 428 33.33 54.97 28.36
CA TYR A 428 33.36 53.89 29.35
C TYR A 428 32.00 53.25 29.61
N LYS A 429 30.90 54.01 29.45
CA LYS A 429 29.53 53.47 29.55
C LYS A 429 29.18 52.58 28.36
N ALA A 430 29.63 52.95 27.15
CA ALA A 430 29.37 52.22 25.92
C ALA A 430 30.24 50.95 25.76
N THR A 431 31.40 50.88 26.41
CA THR A 431 32.35 49.76 26.29
C THR A 431 32.17 48.67 27.34
N ARG A 432 31.14 48.76 28.18
CA ARG A 432 30.82 47.71 29.17
C ARG A 432 30.49 46.40 28.46
N GLU A 433 30.99 45.29 29.01
CA GLU A 433 30.93 43.95 28.40
C GLU A 433 29.54 43.53 27.91
N GLY A 434 29.48 43.09 26.65
CA GLY A 434 28.33 42.48 25.97
C GLY A 434 27.67 43.39 24.92
N VAL A 435 27.21 42.79 23.81
CA VAL A 435 26.50 43.46 22.71
C VAL A 435 25.31 44.26 23.26
N GLY A 436 25.41 45.60 23.30
CA GLY A 436 24.37 46.48 23.84
C GLY A 436 24.63 47.06 25.25
N GLY A 437 25.78 46.75 25.87
CA GLY A 437 26.27 47.41 27.11
C GLY A 437 25.37 47.25 28.35
N GLY A 438 24.42 46.32 28.29
CA GLY A 438 23.38 46.12 29.30
C GLY A 438 23.75 45.17 30.44
N HIS A 439 23.03 45.24 31.56
CA HIS A 439 23.09 44.26 32.66
C HIS A 439 22.00 43.17 32.55
N GLY A 440 21.17 43.20 31.50
CA GLY A 440 20.07 42.27 31.28
C GLY A 440 20.50 40.83 30.95
N PRO A 441 19.56 39.86 30.89
CA PRO A 441 19.80 38.55 30.30
C PRO A 441 20.13 38.71 28.81
N VAL A 442 21.04 37.90 28.29
CA VAL A 442 21.37 37.90 26.86
C VAL A 442 20.22 37.25 26.10
N PHE A 443 19.59 37.99 25.20
CA PHE A 443 18.53 37.49 24.32
C PHE A 443 19.01 37.63 22.88
N SER A 444 19.02 36.54 22.11
CA SER A 444 19.45 36.53 20.70
C SER A 444 20.79 37.26 20.45
N GLY A 445 21.78 37.06 21.34
CA GLY A 445 23.10 37.69 21.25
C GLY A 445 23.18 39.15 21.71
N VAL A 446 22.06 39.83 21.97
CA VAL A 446 22.02 41.22 22.45
C VAL A 446 21.66 41.25 23.94
N ARG A 447 22.40 42.05 24.70
CA ARG A 447 22.22 42.26 26.12
C ARG A 447 21.51 43.61 26.37
N PRO A 448 20.17 43.61 26.51
CA PRO A 448 19.42 44.83 26.73
C PRO A 448 19.81 45.52 28.04
N SER A 449 19.83 46.85 28.02
CA SER A 449 19.97 47.68 29.21
C SER A 449 18.58 48.03 29.75
N TYR A 450 18.19 47.45 30.88
CA TYR A 450 16.99 47.86 31.60
C TYR A 450 17.27 49.14 32.38
N LEU A 451 16.68 50.26 31.96
CA LEU A 451 16.81 51.55 32.62
C LEU A 451 15.63 51.78 33.59
N VAL A 452 15.90 52.50 34.68
CA VAL A 452 14.84 53.01 35.56
C VAL A 452 14.02 54.04 34.78
N GLN A 453 12.70 54.08 34.97
CA GLN A 453 11.79 55.03 34.31
C GLN A 453 11.93 56.50 34.77
N ASP A 454 12.85 56.79 35.69
CA ASP A 454 13.08 58.13 36.21
C ASP A 454 14.02 58.95 35.31
N SER A 455 14.11 60.26 35.57
CA SER A 455 15.00 61.16 34.83
C SER A 455 16.50 60.88 35.06
N SER A 456 16.84 59.93 35.94
CA SER A 456 18.23 59.56 36.24
C SER A 456 18.88 58.78 35.11
N GLY A 457 18.09 58.06 34.30
CA GLY A 457 18.60 57.16 33.25
C GLY A 457 19.59 56.12 33.79
N ALA A 458 19.49 55.81 35.09
CA ALA A 458 20.32 54.80 35.73
C ALA A 458 19.85 53.40 35.33
N GLN A 459 20.81 52.50 35.20
CA GLN A 459 20.51 51.10 34.89
C GLN A 459 20.01 50.39 36.13
N MET A 460 18.94 49.60 35.98
CA MET A 460 18.36 48.80 37.07
C MET A 460 19.43 47.89 37.68
N PRO A 461 19.51 47.78 39.02
CA PRO A 461 20.40 46.84 39.70
C PRO A 461 20.15 45.40 39.25
N ARG A 462 21.20 44.57 39.28
CA ARG A 462 21.08 43.14 38.96
C ARG A 462 20.25 42.45 40.06
N TYR A 463 19.03 42.04 39.72
CA TYR A 463 18.17 41.25 40.63
C TYR A 463 18.75 39.86 40.96
N VAL A 464 19.74 39.41 40.21
CA VAL A 464 20.43 38.13 40.39
C VAL A 464 21.78 38.38 41.09
N SER A 465 21.76 38.32 42.42
CA SER A 465 22.91 38.23 43.32
C SER A 465 23.17 36.77 43.73
N ILE A 466 24.37 36.47 44.24
CA ILE A 466 24.74 35.14 44.78
C ILE A 466 23.72 34.70 45.87
N THR A 467 23.22 35.65 46.65
CA THR A 467 22.16 35.46 47.65
C THR A 467 20.81 35.09 47.04
N THR A 468 20.41 35.73 45.95
CA THR A 468 19.15 35.37 45.27
C THR A 468 19.25 34.07 44.46
N GLU A 469 20.43 33.74 43.92
CA GLU A 469 20.64 32.44 43.24
C GLU A 469 20.67 31.27 44.21
N SER A 470 21.21 31.46 45.42
CA SER A 470 21.14 30.44 46.48
C SER A 470 19.72 30.24 46.99
N ILE A 471 18.94 31.31 47.17
CA ILE A 471 17.50 31.22 47.50
C ILE A 471 16.71 30.55 46.36
N ARG A 472 17.03 30.86 45.11
CA ARG A 472 16.42 30.21 43.95
C ARG A 472 16.77 28.73 43.91
N LYS A 473 18.03 28.32 44.08
CA LYS A 473 18.45 26.90 44.17
C LYS A 473 17.79 26.14 45.33
N LEU A 474 17.53 26.81 46.45
CA LEU A 474 16.78 26.24 47.58
C LEU A 474 15.29 25.99 47.26
N ASN A 475 14.72 26.74 46.31
CA ASN A 475 13.31 26.70 45.92
C ASN A 475 13.05 26.10 44.53
N GLU A 476 14.08 25.90 43.73
CA GLU A 476 14.01 25.21 42.43
C GLU A 476 13.75 23.74 42.73
N ALA A 477 12.71 23.18 42.09
CA ALA A 477 12.32 21.81 42.31
C ALA A 477 13.44 20.85 41.85
N GLY A 478 14.30 20.48 42.80
CA GLY A 478 15.06 19.24 42.74
C GLY A 478 14.11 18.04 42.65
N ASP A 479 14.67 16.92 42.23
CA ASP A 479 14.03 15.63 41.94
C ASP A 479 12.62 15.47 42.55
N ILE A 480 11.63 15.20 41.69
CA ILE A 480 10.20 15.12 42.04
C ILE A 480 9.97 14.16 43.24
N HIS A 481 10.85 13.18 43.43
CA HIS A 481 10.84 12.28 44.58
C HIS A 481 11.16 12.96 45.93
N GLU A 482 12.08 13.94 45.97
CA GLU A 482 12.36 14.73 47.18
C GLU A 482 11.22 15.69 47.50
N ALA A 483 10.64 16.32 46.49
CA ALA A 483 9.49 17.22 46.65
C ALA A 483 8.25 16.48 47.19
N LYS A 484 7.99 15.25 46.70
CA LYS A 484 6.91 14.39 47.20
C LYS A 484 7.10 13.99 48.66
N LYS A 485 8.32 13.59 49.06
CA LYS A 485 8.65 13.28 50.47
C LYS A 485 8.44 14.48 51.39
N ARG A 486 8.80 15.69 50.95
CA ARG A 486 8.65 16.93 51.74
C ARG A 486 7.17 17.29 51.99
N LEU A 487 6.30 16.93 51.05
CA LEU A 487 4.85 17.15 51.13
C LEU A 487 4.11 15.97 51.79
N GLY A 488 4.82 14.98 52.32
CA GLY A 488 4.24 13.83 53.02
C GLY A 488 3.62 12.77 52.10
N PHE A 489 3.89 12.84 50.79
CA PHE A 489 3.50 11.80 49.84
C PHE A 489 4.64 10.79 49.69
N THR A 490 4.39 9.54 50.06
CA THR A 490 5.29 8.40 49.80
C THR A 490 5.20 7.91 48.37
#